data_AF-A0A370HJ36-F1
#
_entry.id   AF-A0A370HJ36-F1
#
_cell.length_a   1.000
_cell.length_b   1.000
_cell.length_c   1.000
_cell.angle_alpha   90.00
_cell.angle_beta   90.00
_cell.angle_gamma   90.00
#
_symmetry.space_group_name_H-M   'P 1'
#
loop_
_entity.id
_entity.type
_entity.pdbx_description
1 polymer ?
#
loop_
_entity_poly.entity_id
_entity_poly.type
_entity_poly.pdbx_seq_one_letter_code
_entity_poly.pdbx_strand_id
1 'polypeptide(L)'
;MAKMVGVWMYVAPRRPTDDVNLTGAATIILTEADRRKLGDGLMTVSLRVMDDDTFSDDTVYKDDSFQLGPALLNIGPNTFGLNAIVPRSKVANSEPGWESSAELYFRVRASGSGVTTNWANSQTESVPYE
;
A
#
# COMPACT_ATOMS: atom_id res chain seq x y z
N MET A 1 9.91 -0.91 18.57
CA MET A 1 9.12 0.07 17.80
C MET A 1 8.59 -0.66 16.60
N ALA A 2 7.28 -0.58 16.38
CA ALA A 2 6.63 -1.20 15.24
C ALA A 2 7.25 -0.70 13.93
N LYS A 3 7.53 -1.63 13.00
CA LYS A 3 8.19 -1.31 11.73
C LYS A 3 7.51 -2.03 10.57
N MET A 4 7.26 -1.30 9.48
CA MET A 4 6.91 -1.90 8.19
C MET A 4 8.21 -2.30 7.49
N VAL A 5 8.40 -3.60 7.25
CA VAL A 5 9.70 -4.16 6.79
C VAL A 5 9.66 -4.77 5.39
N GLY A 6 8.47 -4.97 4.83
CA GLY A 6 8.32 -5.43 3.46
C GLY A 6 6.95 -5.06 2.93
N VAL A 7 6.91 -4.60 1.69
CA VAL A 7 5.71 -4.40 0.90
C VAL A 7 6.04 -4.91 -0.48
N TRP A 8 5.12 -5.64 -1.11
CA TRP A 8 5.23 -6.00 -2.52
C TRP A 8 3.89 -5.78 -3.20
N MET A 9 3.96 -5.56 -4.50
CA MET A 9 2.79 -5.36 -5.36
C MET A 9 2.82 -6.34 -6.54
N TYR A 10 1.66 -6.62 -7.12
CA TYR A 10 1.48 -7.34 -8.35
C TYR A 10 0.31 -6.73 -9.11
N VAL A 11 0.56 -6.39 -10.38
CA VAL A 11 -0.45 -5.87 -11.29
C VAL A 11 -1.14 -7.06 -11.94
N ALA A 12 -2.44 -7.24 -11.69
CA ALA A 12 -3.19 -8.33 -12.29
C ALA A 12 -3.28 -8.15 -13.83
N PRO A 13 -3.21 -9.24 -14.63
CA PRO A 13 -3.38 -9.15 -16.07
C PRO A 13 -4.72 -8.52 -16.44
N ARG A 14 -4.70 -7.53 -17.32
CA ARG A 14 -5.87 -6.79 -17.80
C ARG A 14 -5.64 -6.22 -19.20
N ARG A 15 -6.70 -5.67 -19.81
CA ARG A 15 -6.53 -4.81 -20.99
C ARG A 15 -6.16 -3.38 -20.56
N PRO A 16 -5.44 -2.61 -21.39
CA PRO A 16 -5.17 -1.19 -21.14
C PRO A 16 -6.42 -0.36 -20.82
N THR A 17 -7.59 -0.74 -21.36
CA THR A 17 -8.90 -0.07 -21.21
C THR A 17 -9.63 -0.34 -19.90
N ASP A 18 -9.20 -1.33 -19.12
CA ASP A 18 -9.87 -1.72 -17.89
C ASP A 18 -9.20 -1.05 -16.68
N ASP A 19 -9.93 -0.95 -15.57
CA ASP A 19 -9.38 -0.49 -14.29
C ASP A 19 -8.24 -1.42 -13.81
N VAL A 20 -7.30 -0.84 -13.07
CA VAL A 20 -6.11 -1.54 -12.61
C VAL A 20 -6.39 -2.23 -11.28
N ASN A 21 -6.34 -3.56 -11.26
CA ASN A 21 -6.40 -4.34 -10.03
C ASN A 21 -4.98 -4.64 -9.55
N LEU A 22 -4.61 -4.00 -8.44
CA LEU A 22 -3.33 -4.16 -7.78
C LEU A 22 -3.52 -5.04 -6.55
N THR A 23 -2.77 -6.11 -6.47
CA THR A 23 -2.72 -6.99 -5.29
C THR A 23 -1.35 -6.93 -4.67
N GLY A 24 -1.26 -7.18 -3.37
CA GLY A 24 0.04 -7.16 -2.70
C GLY A 24 -0.02 -7.73 -1.30
N ALA A 25 1.07 -7.59 -0.59
CA ALA A 25 1.09 -7.82 0.84
C ALA A 25 2.10 -6.90 1.52
N ALA A 26 1.92 -6.72 2.82
CA ALA A 26 2.87 -6.02 3.66
C ALA A 26 3.15 -6.79 4.95
N THR A 27 4.35 -6.58 5.49
CA THR A 27 4.81 -7.22 6.73
C THR A 27 5.19 -6.16 7.74
N ILE A 28 4.54 -6.21 8.90
CA ILE A 28 4.92 -5.42 10.09
C ILE A 28 5.65 -6.29 11.10
N ILE A 29 6.66 -5.74 11.76
CA ILE A 29 7.28 -6.34 12.94
C ILE A 29 6.84 -5.56 14.17
N LEU A 30 6.26 -6.26 15.14
CA LEU A 30 5.87 -5.71 16.43
C LEU A 30 6.78 -6.22 17.55
N THR A 31 7.12 -5.34 18.48
CA THR A 31 7.79 -5.73 19.73
C THR A 31 6.76 -6.01 20.83
N GLU A 32 7.19 -6.66 21.91
CA GLU A 32 6.40 -6.80 23.15
C GLU A 32 5.81 -5.46 23.63
N ALA A 33 6.61 -4.40 23.61
CA ALA A 33 6.16 -3.06 24.03
C ALA A 33 5.07 -2.49 23.10
N ASP A 34 5.15 -2.75 21.80
CA ASP A 34 4.11 -2.35 20.85
C ASP A 34 2.82 -3.16 21.10
N ARG A 35 2.94 -4.48 21.36
CA ARG A 35 1.79 -5.34 21.64
C ARG A 35 1.05 -4.96 22.92
N ARG A 36 1.78 -4.52 23.96
CA ARG A 36 1.19 -3.99 25.20
C ARG A 36 0.44 -2.69 25.00
N LYS A 37 0.97 -1.77 24.18
CA LYS A 37 0.28 -0.52 23.83
C LYS A 37 -0.99 -0.77 23.02
N LEU A 38 -0.92 -1.73 22.10
CA LEU A 38 -2.06 -2.12 21.28
C LEU A 38 -3.18 -2.75 22.11
N GLY A 39 -2.86 -3.60 23.09
CA GLY A 39 -3.88 -4.35 23.83
C GLY A 39 -4.78 -5.13 22.86
N ASP A 40 -6.09 -5.06 23.05
CA ASP A 40 -7.05 -5.65 22.08
C ASP A 40 -7.49 -4.65 20.99
N GLY A 41 -6.74 -3.56 20.83
CA GLY A 41 -6.99 -2.53 19.83
C GLY A 41 -6.66 -2.97 18.40
N LEU A 42 -7.16 -2.16 17.46
CA LEU A 42 -6.95 -2.34 16.03
C LEU A 42 -5.82 -1.43 15.54
N MET A 43 -5.15 -1.84 14.46
CA MET A 43 -4.31 -0.94 13.66
C MET A 43 -4.99 -0.65 12.32
N THR A 44 -5.24 0.63 12.03
CA THR A 44 -5.66 1.05 10.69
C THR A 44 -4.45 1.02 9.76
N VAL A 45 -4.61 0.41 8.59
CA VAL A 45 -3.63 0.39 7.51
C VAL A 45 -3.98 1.52 6.54
N SER A 46 -3.03 2.43 6.34
CA SER A 46 -3.08 3.42 5.29
C SER A 46 -2.36 2.88 4.07
N LEU A 47 -3.10 2.57 3.00
CA LEU A 47 -2.59 2.22 1.69
C LEU A 47 -2.70 3.43 0.76
N ARG A 48 -1.62 3.74 0.05
CA ARG A 48 -1.63 4.67 -1.08
C ARG A 48 -1.05 3.97 -2.29
N VAL A 49 -1.64 4.22 -3.45
CA VAL A 49 -1.01 3.95 -4.74
C VAL A 49 -0.46 5.28 -5.21
N MET A 50 0.85 5.28 -5.44
CA MET A 50 1.61 6.43 -5.88
C MET A 50 2.05 6.19 -7.33
N ASP A 51 2.19 7.27 -8.08
CA ASP A 51 2.94 7.28 -9.33
C ASP A 51 4.38 7.71 -9.05
N ASP A 52 5.36 7.09 -9.71
CA ASP A 52 6.79 7.33 -9.49
C ASP A 52 7.34 8.28 -10.56
N ASP A 53 7.13 9.57 -10.32
CA ASP A 53 7.56 10.63 -11.22
C ASP A 53 9.00 11.09 -10.96
N THR A 54 9.65 11.59 -12.01
CA THR A 54 10.98 12.21 -11.90
C THR A 54 11.00 13.41 -10.93
N PHE A 55 9.87 14.13 -10.79
CA PHE A 55 9.80 15.38 -10.02
C PHE A 55 8.98 15.29 -8.74
N SER A 56 7.83 14.61 -8.75
CA SER A 56 6.93 14.53 -7.60
C SER A 56 5.92 13.41 -7.75
N ASP A 57 6.00 12.40 -6.88
CA ASP A 57 5.07 11.30 -6.86
C ASP A 57 3.62 11.74 -6.59
N ASP A 58 2.72 11.47 -7.54
CA ASP A 58 1.31 11.76 -7.40
C ASP A 58 0.54 10.63 -6.70
N THR A 59 -0.40 10.98 -5.81
CA THR A 59 -1.28 9.98 -5.19
C THR A 59 -2.44 9.64 -6.10
N VAL A 60 -2.36 8.50 -6.78
CA VAL A 60 -3.40 8.01 -7.72
C VAL A 60 -4.59 7.39 -6.96
N TYR A 61 -4.32 6.70 -5.85
CA TYR A 61 -5.35 6.07 -5.02
C TYR A 61 -4.98 6.08 -3.53
N LYS A 62 -5.98 6.07 -2.65
CA LYS A 62 -5.81 6.01 -1.21
C LYS A 62 -6.93 5.21 -0.56
N ASP A 63 -6.58 4.36 0.40
CA ASP A 63 -7.50 3.62 1.25
C ASP A 63 -6.99 3.58 2.69
N ASP A 64 -7.85 3.95 3.64
CA ASP A 64 -7.60 3.88 5.08
C ASP A 64 -8.68 3.03 5.81
N SER A 65 -9.43 2.21 5.06
CA SER A 65 -10.55 1.41 5.59
C SER A 65 -10.13 0.06 6.17
N PHE A 66 -8.98 -0.47 5.75
CA PHE A 66 -8.50 -1.76 6.21
C PHE A 66 -7.93 -1.69 7.63
N GLN A 67 -8.34 -2.64 8.48
CA GLN A 67 -7.92 -2.72 9.88
C GLN A 67 -7.38 -4.11 10.21
N LEU A 68 -6.26 -4.13 10.94
CA LEU A 68 -5.69 -5.34 11.52
C LEU A 68 -6.17 -5.48 12.96
N GLY A 69 -6.84 -6.61 13.22
CA GLY A 69 -7.28 -6.97 14.57
C GLY A 69 -6.24 -7.75 15.37
N PRO A 70 -6.47 -7.97 16.68
CA PRO A 70 -5.52 -8.61 17.58
C PRO A 70 -5.04 -9.99 17.12
N ALA A 71 -5.88 -10.74 16.39
CA ALA A 71 -5.54 -12.06 15.83
C ALA A 71 -4.43 -12.01 14.76
N LEU A 72 -4.25 -10.84 14.12
CA LEU A 72 -3.25 -10.59 13.08
C LEU A 72 -2.06 -9.76 13.62
N LEU A 73 -2.02 -9.51 14.94
CA LEU A 73 -1.02 -8.66 15.59
C LEU A 73 -0.30 -9.42 16.70
N ASN A 74 0.58 -10.34 16.31
CA ASN A 74 1.47 -11.08 17.20
C ASN A 74 2.80 -10.34 17.39
N ILE A 75 3.54 -10.69 18.43
CA ILE A 75 4.93 -10.23 18.59
C ILE A 75 5.77 -10.87 17.49
N GLY A 76 6.64 -10.09 16.85
CA GLY A 76 7.39 -10.51 15.67
C GLY A 76 6.71 -10.12 14.35
N PRO A 77 7.00 -10.85 13.25
CA PRO A 77 6.49 -10.52 11.92
C PRO A 77 5.01 -10.90 11.76
N ASN A 78 4.23 -10.01 11.16
CA ASN A 78 2.84 -10.23 10.78
C ASN A 78 2.64 -9.77 9.34
N THR A 79 2.25 -10.69 8.46
CA THR A 79 2.01 -10.41 7.04
C THR A 79 0.52 -10.39 6.76
N PHE A 80 0.08 -9.43 5.95
CA PHE A 80 -1.32 -9.27 5.55
C PHE A 80 -1.42 -8.83 4.09
N GLY A 81 -2.52 -9.22 3.44
CA GLY A 81 -2.80 -8.88 2.06
C GLY A 81 -3.23 -7.43 1.88
N LEU A 82 -2.99 -6.90 0.69
CA LEU A 82 -3.40 -5.58 0.22
C LEU A 82 -4.11 -5.72 -1.12
N ASN A 83 -5.07 -4.84 -1.36
CA ASN A 83 -5.75 -4.73 -2.66
C ASN A 83 -6.10 -3.25 -2.92
N ALA A 84 -5.91 -2.81 -4.15
CA ALA A 84 -6.43 -1.54 -4.64
C ALA A 84 -6.97 -1.71 -6.07
N ILE A 85 -8.17 -1.17 -6.32
CA ILE A 85 -8.73 -1.01 -7.66
C ILE A 85 -8.58 0.45 -8.04
N VAL A 86 -7.67 0.74 -8.96
CA VAL A 86 -7.36 2.09 -9.42
C VAL A 86 -8.08 2.33 -10.75
N PRO A 87 -8.96 3.35 -10.85
CA PRO A 87 -9.64 3.65 -12.11
C PRO A 87 -8.64 3.96 -13.23
N ARG A 88 -8.85 3.43 -14.43
CA ARG A 88 -7.98 3.70 -15.60
C ARG A 88 -7.75 5.19 -15.78
N SER A 89 -8.81 6.00 -15.67
CA SER A 89 -8.73 7.45 -15.86
C SER A 89 -7.79 8.13 -14.88
N LYS A 90 -7.62 7.58 -13.66
CA LYS A 90 -6.69 8.16 -12.70
C LYS A 90 -5.23 7.86 -13.06
N VAL A 91 -4.97 6.67 -13.60
CA VAL A 91 -3.64 6.28 -14.10
C VAL A 91 -3.28 7.10 -15.34
N ALA A 92 -4.22 7.27 -16.28
CA ALA A 92 -3.96 8.09 -17.47
C ALA A 92 -3.80 9.59 -17.14
N ASN A 93 -4.39 10.07 -16.05
CA ASN A 93 -4.32 11.48 -15.65
C ASN A 93 -3.10 11.80 -14.76
N SER A 94 -2.41 10.80 -14.23
CA SER A 94 -1.18 11.02 -13.47
C SER A 94 0.00 11.28 -14.40
N GLU A 95 -0.09 10.81 -15.65
CA GLU A 95 0.97 10.95 -16.64
C GLU A 95 0.72 12.08 -17.66
N PRO A 96 1.78 12.61 -18.28
CA PRO A 96 1.64 13.47 -19.45
C PRO A 96 1.00 12.72 -20.64
N GLY A 97 0.19 13.40 -21.43
CA GLY A 97 -0.57 12.79 -22.53
C GLY A 97 0.25 12.25 -23.72
N TRP A 98 1.58 12.19 -23.63
CA TRP A 98 2.45 11.51 -24.60
C TRP A 98 2.96 10.15 -24.09
N GLU A 99 2.69 9.81 -22.84
CA GLU A 99 3.05 8.52 -22.25
C GLU A 99 1.90 7.52 -22.42
N SER A 100 2.21 6.23 -22.26
CA SER A 100 1.23 5.14 -22.43
C SER A 100 1.20 4.16 -21.26
N SER A 101 2.02 4.42 -20.25
CA SER A 101 2.14 3.66 -19.01
C SER A 101 2.44 4.61 -17.86
N ALA A 102 2.08 4.20 -16.64
CA ALA A 102 2.42 4.89 -15.41
C ALA A 102 3.24 3.99 -14.49
N GLU A 103 4.17 4.55 -13.74
CA GLU A 103 5.05 3.82 -12.84
C GLU A 103 4.46 3.74 -11.42
N LEU A 104 3.60 2.75 -11.19
CA LEU A 104 2.86 2.67 -9.93
C LEU A 104 3.62 1.91 -8.83
N TYR A 105 3.44 2.33 -7.57
CA TYR A 105 3.87 1.56 -6.40
C TYR A 105 2.91 1.72 -5.21
N PHE A 106 2.91 0.73 -4.30
CA PHE A 106 2.22 0.83 -3.01
C PHE A 106 3.07 1.55 -1.98
N ARG A 107 2.49 2.51 -1.28
CA ARG A 107 3.05 3.14 -0.08
C ARG A 107 2.15 2.85 1.10
N VAL A 108 2.69 2.17 2.11
CA VAL A 108 1.90 1.57 3.20
C VAL A 108 2.45 1.96 4.57
N ARG A 109 1.55 2.25 5.50
CA ARG A 109 1.85 2.32 6.94
C ARG A 109 0.68 1.76 7.75
N ALA A 110 0.92 1.45 9.02
CA ALA A 110 -0.13 1.09 9.96
C ALA A 110 -0.02 1.92 11.24
N SER A 111 -1.16 2.27 11.85
CA SER A 111 -1.21 3.00 13.12
C SER A 111 -2.42 2.61 13.97
N GLY A 112 -2.25 2.56 15.29
CA GLY A 112 -3.32 2.29 16.26
C GLY A 112 -2.81 2.37 17.70
N SER A 113 -3.64 2.85 18.63
CA SER A 113 -3.34 2.91 20.08
C SER A 113 -1.95 3.46 20.43
N GLY A 114 -1.51 4.53 19.76
CA GLY A 114 -0.20 5.15 20.00
C GLY A 114 1.01 4.36 19.44
N VAL A 115 0.76 3.30 18.68
CA VAL A 115 1.75 2.58 17.86
C VAL A 115 1.60 3.03 16.41
N THR A 116 2.71 3.31 15.75
CA THR A 116 2.73 3.72 14.33
C THR A 116 3.99 3.18 13.68
N THR A 117 3.86 2.62 12.48
CA THR A 117 4.99 2.18 11.68
C THR A 117 5.54 3.32 10.83
N ASN A 118 6.76 3.16 10.32
CA ASN A 118 7.22 3.92 9.16
C ASN A 118 6.31 3.67 7.95
N TRP A 119 6.40 4.57 6.97
CA TRP A 119 6.00 4.27 5.59
C TRP A 119 7.02 3.30 4.98
N ALA A 120 6.53 2.34 4.21
CA ALA A 120 7.35 1.52 3.34
C ALA A 120 6.69 1.44 1.96
N ASN A 121 7.53 1.29 0.94
CA ASN A 121 7.11 1.21 -0.45
C ASN A 121 7.27 -0.22 -0.96
N SER A 122 6.42 -0.63 -1.89
CA SER A 122 6.70 -1.79 -2.75
C SER A 122 7.78 -1.47 -3.77
N GLN A 123 8.09 -2.44 -4.62
CA GLN A 123 8.68 -2.14 -5.91
C GLN A 123 7.71 -1.32 -6.78
N THR A 124 8.29 -0.61 -7.75
CA THR A 124 7.57 0.10 -8.82
C THR A 124 7.26 -0.88 -9.96
N GLU A 125 6.05 -0.79 -10.52
CA GLU A 125 5.59 -1.58 -11.67
C GLU A 125 5.07 -0.62 -12.75
N SER A 126 5.47 -0.83 -14.00
CA SER A 126 4.96 -0.05 -15.12
C SER A 126 3.60 -0.58 -15.58
N VAL A 127 2.61 0.29 -15.66
CA VAL A 127 1.19 -0.06 -15.82
C VAL A 127 0.62 0.60 -17.07
N PRO A 128 0.40 -0.14 -18.17
CA PRO A 128 -0.03 0.43 -19.44
C PRO A 128 -1.49 0.88 -19.41
N TYR A 129 -1.79 2.10 -19.83
CA TYR A 129 -3.16 2.63 -19.91
C TYR A 129 -3.59 3.01 -21.33
N GLU A 130 -2.76 2.81 -22.36
CA GLU A 130 -3.16 2.91 -23.78
C GLU A 130 -2.90 1.63 -24.56
#